data_AF-A0A7K1U7K9-F1
#
_entry.id   AF-A0A7K1U7K9-F1
#
_cell.length_a   1.000
_cell.length_b   1.000
_cell.length_c   1.000
_cell.angle_alpha   90.00
_cell.angle_beta   90.00
_cell.angle_gamma   90.00
#
_symmetry.space_group_name_H-M   'P 1'
#
loop_
_entity.id
_entity.type
_entity.pdbx_description
1 polymer ?
#
loop_
_entity_poly.entity_id
_entity_poly.type
_entity_poly.pdbx_seq_one_letter_code
_entity_poly.pdbx_strand_id
1 'polypeptide(L)'
;MSWNNSQTCGVTVIVTNNTGQGAITFNSLSFLQNSDYTNIGFPPLVCTTLDNNTSATILEATYRQQWTSTEQGPVPATSTTCGTATFNLPNGSQLTITWDLDAFNGGDQPQIVTGVGYSASGATTPTSDDGYNYTFNVTIAVQ
;
A
#
# COMPACT_ATOMS: atom_id res chain seq x y z
N MET A 1 0.35 -35.21 6.02
CA MET A 1 0.80 -34.21 7.01
C MET A 1 0.75 -32.88 6.30
N SER A 2 -0.04 -31.92 6.79
CA SER A 2 -0.16 -30.61 6.15
C SER A 2 0.76 -29.62 6.84
N TRP A 3 1.52 -28.87 6.04
CA TRP A 3 2.43 -27.83 6.50
C TRP A 3 1.68 -26.51 6.55
N ASN A 4 1.75 -25.83 7.70
CA ASN A 4 1.28 -24.45 7.86
C ASN A 4 2.48 -23.53 7.75
N ASN A 5 2.57 -22.84 6.63
CA ASN A 5 3.58 -21.82 6.42
C ASN A 5 2.90 -20.45 6.52
N SER A 6 3.55 -19.51 7.20
CA SER A 6 2.99 -18.19 7.41
C SER A 6 4.04 -17.12 7.17
N GLN A 7 3.69 -16.15 6.35
CA GLN A 7 4.51 -15.01 5.98
C GLN A 7 3.74 -13.74 6.34
N THR A 8 4.43 -12.78 6.96
CA THR A 8 3.88 -11.44 7.13
C THR A 8 4.32 -10.61 5.94
N CYS A 9 3.37 -9.93 5.33
CA CYS A 9 3.59 -9.04 4.20
C CYS A 9 3.03 -7.65 4.53
N GLY A 10 3.60 -6.61 3.95
CA GLY A 10 3.26 -5.23 4.29
C GLY A 10 3.14 -4.36 3.05
N VAL A 11 2.23 -3.39 3.09
CA VAL A 11 2.15 -2.30 2.12
C VAL A 11 2.25 -0.99 2.89
N THR A 12 3.26 -0.20 2.56
CA THR A 12 3.46 1.16 3.08
C THR A 12 3.24 2.14 1.96
N VAL A 13 2.29 3.05 2.12
CA VAL A 13 2.01 4.16 1.21
C VAL A 13 2.45 5.45 1.90
N ILE A 14 3.41 6.15 1.29
CA ILE A 14 3.91 7.45 1.76
C ILE A 14 3.44 8.51 0.77
N VAL A 15 2.50 9.35 1.17
CA VAL A 15 2.02 10.46 0.35
C VAL A 15 2.60 11.76 0.85
N THR A 16 3.49 12.37 0.07
CA THR A 16 4.13 13.65 0.35
C THR A 16 3.38 14.80 -0.32
N ASN A 17 2.95 15.78 0.47
CA ASN A 17 2.35 17.00 -0.05
C ASN A 17 3.40 18.10 -0.29
N ASN A 18 3.63 18.47 -1.55
CA ASN A 18 4.48 19.61 -1.92
C ASN A 18 3.68 20.84 -2.41
N THR A 19 2.39 20.90 -2.11
CA THR A 19 1.49 21.93 -2.64
C THR A 19 1.45 23.20 -1.81
N GLY A 20 1.81 23.13 -0.52
CA GLY A 20 1.63 24.23 0.44
C GLY A 20 0.15 24.56 0.77
N GLN A 21 -0.81 23.74 0.30
CA GLN A 21 -2.24 24.06 0.38
C GLN A 21 -2.96 23.48 1.62
N GLY A 22 -2.24 22.84 2.53
CA GLY A 22 -2.79 22.25 3.75
C GLY A 22 -2.44 20.77 3.91
N ALA A 23 -3.10 20.09 4.84
CA ALA A 23 -2.83 18.68 5.13
C ALA A 23 -3.54 17.73 4.16
N ILE A 24 -2.88 16.62 3.84
CA ILE A 24 -3.54 15.42 3.29
C ILE A 24 -4.15 14.68 4.49
N THR A 25 -5.35 14.13 4.34
CA THR A 25 -5.98 13.31 5.38
C THR A 25 -6.33 11.93 4.83
N PHE A 26 -6.26 10.90 5.68
CA PHE A 26 -6.69 9.57 5.33
C PHE A 26 -8.22 9.51 5.14
N ASN A 27 -8.67 8.77 4.12
CA ASN A 27 -10.10 8.51 3.91
C ASN A 27 -10.41 7.03 4.15
N SER A 28 -9.82 6.13 3.37
CA SER A 28 -10.14 4.71 3.42
C SER A 28 -9.00 3.83 2.93
N LEU A 29 -9.04 2.57 3.36
CA LEU A 29 -8.17 1.50 2.90
C LEU A 29 -9.00 0.23 2.71
N SER A 30 -8.82 -0.43 1.58
CA SER A 30 -9.36 -1.77 1.32
C SER A 30 -8.26 -2.74 0.92
N PHE A 31 -8.45 -4.00 1.29
CA PHE A 31 -7.68 -5.14 0.79
C PHE A 31 -8.64 -6.12 0.14
N LEU A 32 -8.36 -6.49 -1.10
CA LEU A 32 -9.02 -7.59 -1.79
C LEU A 32 -8.23 -8.87 -1.50
N GLN A 33 -8.91 -9.84 -0.89
CA GLN A 33 -8.35 -11.15 -0.59
C GLN A 33 -8.44 -12.04 -1.84
N ASN A 34 -7.36 -12.77 -2.12
CA ASN A 34 -7.46 -13.97 -2.94
C ASN A 34 -7.99 -15.10 -2.03
N SER A 35 -8.94 -15.90 -2.54
CA SER A 35 -9.87 -16.75 -1.76
C SER A 35 -9.22 -17.87 -0.93
N ASP A 36 -7.94 -18.15 -1.14
CA ASP A 36 -7.19 -19.21 -0.44
C ASP A 36 -6.36 -18.70 0.76
N TYR A 37 -6.46 -17.41 1.11
CA TYR A 37 -5.66 -16.79 2.17
C TYR A 37 -6.53 -16.13 3.25
N THR A 38 -6.33 -16.52 4.52
CA THR A 38 -6.92 -15.79 5.64
C THR A 38 -6.08 -14.57 5.99
N ASN A 39 -6.59 -13.37 5.68
CA ASN A 39 -5.97 -12.13 6.13
C ASN A 39 -6.23 -11.96 7.64
N ILE A 40 -5.19 -12.18 8.44
CA ILE A 40 -5.17 -11.70 9.83
C ILE A 40 -4.57 -10.29 9.79
N GLY A 41 -5.33 -9.36 9.22
CA GLY A 41 -4.87 -8.00 8.99
C GLY A 41 -4.81 -7.26 10.31
N PHE A 42 -3.71 -6.57 10.56
CA PHE A 42 -3.75 -5.50 11.55
C PHE A 42 -4.47 -4.30 10.90
N PRO A 43 -5.28 -3.54 11.66
CA PRO A 43 -5.83 -2.29 11.13
C PRO A 43 -4.67 -1.41 10.61
N PRO A 44 -4.87 -0.65 9.53
CA PRO A 44 -3.85 0.26 9.04
C PRO A 44 -3.39 1.21 10.13
N LEU A 45 -2.07 1.34 10.26
CA LEU A 45 -1.48 2.40 11.07
C LEU A 45 -1.42 3.65 10.19
N VAL A 46 -2.12 4.71 10.61
CA VAL A 46 -2.04 6.03 9.98
C VAL A 46 -1.17 6.90 10.85
N CYS A 47 0.01 7.26 10.35
CA CYS A 47 0.89 8.22 10.99
C CYS A 47 0.86 9.54 10.19
N THR A 48 0.32 10.58 10.81
CA THR A 48 0.56 11.95 10.36
C THR A 48 1.90 12.39 10.94
N THR A 49 2.95 12.50 10.13
CA THR A 49 4.13 13.26 10.56
C THR A 49 3.71 14.71 10.69
N LEU A 50 3.38 15.12 11.92
CA LEU A 50 3.30 16.51 12.33
C LEU A 50 4.73 16.98 12.61
N ASP A 51 4.99 18.24 12.25
CA ASP A 51 6.25 18.97 12.37
C ASP A 51 7.26 18.74 11.24
N ASN A 52 7.35 19.78 10.37
CA ASN A 52 8.53 20.25 9.59
C ASN A 52 8.18 20.86 8.22
N ASN A 53 6.96 21.39 8.01
CA ASN A 53 6.49 21.89 6.70
C ASN A 53 6.38 20.82 5.59
N THR A 54 6.57 19.54 5.92
CA THR A 54 6.31 18.41 5.03
C THR A 54 4.94 17.83 5.38
N SER A 55 3.91 18.03 4.55
CA SER A 55 2.57 17.46 4.80
C SER A 55 2.50 16.00 4.33
N ALA A 56 3.47 15.19 4.75
CA ALA A 56 3.51 13.77 4.44
C ALA A 56 2.52 12.99 5.31
N THR A 57 1.73 12.13 4.68
CA THR A 57 0.91 11.12 5.37
C THR A 57 1.52 9.76 5.09
N ILE A 58 1.88 9.05 6.15
CA ILE A 58 2.39 7.68 6.07
C ILE A 58 1.24 6.75 6.47
N LEU A 59 0.87 5.87 5.54
CA LEU A 59 -0.07 4.79 5.76
C LEU A 59 0.70 3.49 5.70
N GLU A 60 0.79 2.77 6.80
CA GLU A 60 1.33 1.43 6.82
C GLU A 60 0.19 0.44 7.06
N ALA A 61 0.14 -0.60 6.24
CA ALA A 61 -0.87 -1.63 6.36
C ALA A 61 -0.23 -3.01 6.19
N THR A 62 -0.28 -3.78 7.27
CA THR A 62 0.33 -5.11 7.35
C THR A 62 -0.75 -6.17 7.22
N TYR A 63 -0.53 -7.16 6.37
CA TYR A 63 -1.38 -8.33 6.22
C TYR A 63 -0.55 -9.61 6.37
N ARG A 64 -1.11 -10.60 7.06
CA ARG A 64 -0.44 -11.89 7.21
C ARG A 64 -1.02 -12.87 6.19
N GLN A 65 -0.17 -13.39 5.31
CA GLN A 65 -0.51 -14.51 4.45
C GLN A 65 -0.21 -15.82 5.20
N GLN A 66 -1.22 -16.68 5.30
CA GLN A 66 -1.05 -18.05 5.76
C GLN A 66 -1.48 -18.98 4.64
N TRP A 67 -0.67 -19.98 4.35
CA TRP A 67 -1.00 -21.01 3.36
C TRP A 67 -0.81 -22.40 3.97
N THR A 68 -1.71 -23.29 3.60
CA THR A 68 -1.70 -24.71 3.94
C THR A 68 -1.23 -25.48 2.71
N SER A 69 -0.18 -26.28 2.88
CA SER A 69 0.33 -27.13 1.80
C SER A 69 0.38 -28.57 2.24
N THR A 70 0.09 -29.49 1.33
CA THR A 70 0.38 -30.92 1.51
C THR A 70 1.85 -31.24 1.27
N GLU A 71 2.60 -30.31 0.66
CA GLU A 71 4.02 -30.44 0.34
C GLU A 71 4.88 -29.51 1.23
N GLN A 72 6.05 -30.00 1.64
CA GLN A 72 7.04 -29.20 2.36
C GLN A 72 7.80 -28.35 1.33
N GLY A 73 7.59 -27.04 1.32
CA GLY A 73 8.24 -26.16 0.36
C GLY A 73 8.00 -24.67 0.61
N PRO A 74 8.68 -23.78 -0.12
CA PRO A 74 8.47 -22.34 -0.05
C PRO A 74 7.07 -21.94 -0.56
N VAL A 75 6.62 -20.75 -0.17
CA VAL A 75 5.33 -20.16 -0.58
C VAL A 75 5.22 -20.17 -2.11
N PRO A 76 4.08 -20.60 -2.70
CA PRO A 76 3.88 -20.52 -4.15
C PRO A 76 4.01 -19.07 -4.62
N ALA A 77 4.78 -18.85 -5.68
CA ALA A 77 5.12 -17.52 -6.20
C ALA A 77 3.94 -16.70 -6.76
N THR A 78 2.72 -17.22 -6.69
CA THR A 78 1.50 -16.66 -7.31
C THR A 78 0.54 -16.03 -6.31
N SER A 79 0.95 -15.76 -5.06
CA SER A 79 0.08 -15.06 -4.13
C SER A 79 0.02 -13.57 -4.47
N THR A 80 -1.16 -13.11 -4.87
CA THR A 80 -1.42 -11.70 -5.19
C THR A 80 -1.97 -10.98 -3.95
N THR A 81 -1.57 -9.72 -3.75
CA THR A 81 -2.24 -8.78 -2.84
C THR A 81 -2.76 -7.61 -3.65
N CYS A 82 -4.07 -7.37 -3.57
CA CYS A 82 -4.70 -6.24 -4.24
C CYS A 82 -5.31 -5.33 -3.20
N GLY A 83 -5.28 -4.03 -3.43
CA GLY A 83 -5.86 -3.07 -2.48
C GLY A 83 -5.96 -1.67 -3.02
N THR A 84 -6.69 -0.84 -2.27
CA THR A 84 -6.89 0.57 -2.61
C THR A 84 -6.77 1.43 -1.35
N ALA A 85 -5.92 2.45 -1.41
CA ALA A 85 -5.84 3.51 -0.41
C ALA A 85 -6.41 4.82 -1.00
N THR A 86 -7.25 5.49 -0.23
CA THR A 86 -7.81 6.80 -0.59
C THR A 86 -7.47 7.85 0.46
N PHE A 87 -7.09 9.03 0.00
CA PHE A 87 -6.76 10.19 0.82
C PHE A 87 -7.57 11.40 0.35
N ASN A 88 -7.99 12.26 1.28
CA ASN A 88 -8.55 13.57 0.94
C ASN A 88 -7.40 14.57 0.81
N LEU A 89 -7.41 15.31 -0.28
CA LEU A 89 -6.49 16.39 -0.58
C LEU A 89 -7.01 17.72 0.01
N PRO A 90 -6.14 18.73 0.18
CA PRO A 90 -6.52 19.96 0.88
C PRO A 90 -7.72 20.71 0.29
N ASN A 91 -7.95 20.63 -1.02
CA ASN A 91 -9.10 21.24 -1.69
C ASN A 91 -10.40 20.40 -1.62
N GLY A 92 -10.39 19.26 -0.92
CA GLY A 92 -11.52 18.34 -0.81
C GLY A 92 -11.62 17.29 -1.92
N SER A 93 -10.77 17.35 -2.94
CA SER A 93 -10.65 16.26 -3.93
C SER A 93 -9.92 15.05 -3.34
N GLN A 94 -9.87 13.93 -4.09
CA GLN A 94 -9.31 12.67 -3.59
C GLN A 94 -8.06 12.24 -4.34
N LEU A 95 -7.12 11.62 -3.62
CA LEU A 95 -6.05 10.83 -4.19
C LEU A 95 -6.37 9.36 -3.95
N THR A 96 -6.37 8.56 -5.02
CA THR A 96 -6.59 7.12 -4.96
C THR A 96 -5.36 6.39 -5.47
N ILE A 97 -4.86 5.44 -4.68
CA ILE A 97 -3.72 4.58 -5.02
C ILE A 97 -4.23 3.14 -4.99
N THR A 98 -4.15 2.47 -6.12
CA THR A 98 -4.56 1.05 -6.27
C THR A 98 -3.34 0.21 -6.62
N TRP A 99 -3.20 -0.95 -6.01
CA TRP A 99 -2.12 -1.89 -6.31
C TRP A 99 -2.65 -3.29 -6.55
N ASP A 100 -1.90 -4.02 -7.37
CA ASP A 100 -2.01 -5.46 -7.58
C ASP A 100 -0.59 -6.01 -7.59
N LEU A 101 -0.21 -6.64 -6.48
CA LEU A 101 1.17 -7.05 -6.21
C LEU A 101 1.28 -8.56 -6.15
N ASP A 102 2.15 -9.11 -6.98
CA ASP A 102 2.59 -10.50 -6.85
C ASP A 102 3.68 -10.60 -5.77
N ALA A 103 3.51 -11.55 -4.86
CA ALA A 103 4.41 -11.84 -3.73
C ALA A 103 5.87 -12.12 -4.11
N PHE A 104 6.19 -12.33 -5.39
CA PHE A 104 7.55 -12.67 -5.84
C PHE A 104 8.15 -11.72 -6.90
N ASN A 105 7.32 -11.01 -7.67
CA ASN A 105 7.81 -10.20 -8.80
C ASN A 105 7.67 -8.68 -8.59
N GLY A 106 7.24 -8.24 -7.41
CA GLY A 106 7.01 -6.81 -7.18
C GLY A 106 5.67 -6.30 -7.71
N GLY A 107 4.96 -7.10 -8.50
CA GLY A 107 3.69 -6.72 -9.15
C GLY A 107 3.82 -5.63 -10.21
N ASP A 108 2.67 -5.17 -10.67
CA ASP A 108 2.58 -3.98 -11.50
C ASP A 108 2.80 -2.71 -10.66
N GLN A 109 3.21 -1.62 -11.31
CA GLN A 109 3.26 -0.31 -10.65
C GLN A 109 1.87 0.06 -10.13
N PRO A 110 1.78 0.65 -8.93
CA PRO A 110 0.49 1.07 -8.41
C PRO A 110 -0.11 2.13 -9.34
N GLN A 111 -1.41 2.03 -9.58
CA GLN A 111 -2.15 3.05 -10.29
C GLN A 111 -2.46 4.20 -9.36
N ILE A 112 -2.05 5.41 -9.75
CA ILE A 112 -2.34 6.64 -9.02
C ILE A 112 -3.35 7.46 -9.81
N VAL A 113 -4.47 7.79 -9.16
CA VAL A 113 -5.47 8.71 -9.69
C VAL A 113 -5.55 9.92 -8.76
N THR A 114 -5.25 11.10 -9.30
CA THR A 114 -5.36 12.36 -8.56
C THR A 114 -6.65 13.09 -8.85
N GLY A 115 -7.16 13.73 -7.80
CA GLY A 115 -8.27 14.66 -7.87
C GLY A 115 -7.93 15.93 -8.65
N VAL A 116 -8.99 16.64 -9.07
CA VAL A 116 -8.89 17.87 -9.86
C VAL A 116 -7.99 18.90 -9.17
N GLY A 117 -7.08 19.51 -9.95
CA GLY A 117 -6.16 20.54 -9.50
C GLY A 117 -4.83 20.02 -8.95
N TYR A 118 -4.62 18.70 -8.93
CA TYR A 118 -3.37 18.08 -8.49
C TYR A 118 -2.79 17.12 -9.52
N SER A 119 -1.46 17.07 -9.58
CA SER A 119 -0.68 16.04 -10.23
C SER A 119 -0.01 15.16 -9.16
N ALA A 120 0.28 13.90 -9.50
CA ALA A 120 1.06 13.01 -8.66
C ALA A 120 2.23 12.42 -9.45
N SER A 121 3.31 12.16 -8.74
CA SER A 121 4.50 11.49 -9.26
C SER A 121 5.10 10.59 -8.18
N GLY A 122 6.06 9.73 -8.56
CA GLY A 122 6.90 9.04 -7.58
C GLY A 122 6.53 7.59 -7.27
N ALA A 123 5.48 7.01 -7.88
CA ALA A 123 5.22 5.57 -7.81
C ALA A 123 6.40 4.79 -8.40
N THR A 124 7.40 4.53 -7.56
CA THR A 124 8.49 3.62 -7.87
C THR A 124 7.96 2.21 -7.75
N THR A 125 8.47 1.32 -8.60
CA THR A 125 8.36 -0.13 -8.39
C THR A 125 8.68 -0.42 -6.92
N PRO A 126 7.81 -1.13 -6.19
CA PRO A 126 8.00 -1.27 -4.76
C PRO A 126 9.32 -1.96 -4.48
N THR A 127 10.10 -1.40 -3.56
CA THR A 127 11.31 -2.05 -3.05
C THR A 127 10.88 -3.15 -2.10
N SER A 128 11.12 -4.41 -2.48
CA SER A 128 10.95 -5.52 -1.56
C SER A 128 12.17 -5.61 -0.65
N ASP A 129 12.07 -5.12 0.58
CA ASP A 129 13.20 -5.18 1.52
C ASP A 129 13.56 -6.64 1.87
N ASP A 130 12.59 -7.56 1.79
CA ASP A 130 12.76 -9.01 2.04
C ASP A 130 11.90 -9.90 1.10
N GLY A 131 11.41 -9.34 -0.02
CA GLY A 131 10.51 -10.04 -0.95
C GLY A 131 9.01 -9.89 -0.66
N TYR A 132 8.61 -9.37 0.51
CA TYR A 132 7.21 -9.43 0.98
C TYR A 132 6.63 -8.11 1.51
N ASN A 133 7.43 -7.05 1.58
CA ASN A 133 7.00 -5.72 2.01
C ASN A 133 7.15 -4.75 0.85
N TYR A 134 6.16 -3.92 0.61
CA TYR A 134 6.10 -3.01 -0.52
C TYR A 134 5.96 -1.58 -0.05
N THR A 135 6.79 -0.69 -0.57
CA THR A 135 6.69 0.75 -0.28
C THR A 135 6.36 1.53 -1.54
N PHE A 136 5.30 2.34 -1.48
CA PHE A 136 4.89 3.28 -2.50
C PHE A 136 5.14 4.70 -2.01
N ASN A 137 6.02 5.43 -2.70
CA ASN A 137 6.20 6.85 -2.46
C ASN A 137 5.36 7.62 -3.47
N VAL A 138 4.57 8.59 -3.05
CA VAL A 138 3.77 9.42 -3.94
C VAL A 138 3.96 10.86 -3.53
N THR A 139 4.34 11.72 -4.47
CA THR A 139 4.44 13.15 -4.26
C THR A 139 3.34 13.83 -5.04
N ILE A 140 2.51 14.62 -4.36
CA ILE A 140 1.50 15.47 -5.00
C ILE A 140 1.99 16.90 -5.19
N ALA A 141 1.61 17.51 -6.31
CA ALA A 141 1.88 18.90 -6.65
C ALA A 141 0.63 19.55 -7.26
N VAL A 142 0.55 20.89 -7.22
CA VAL A 142 -0.52 21.64 -7.90
C VAL A 142 -0.28 21.57 -9.41
N GLN A 143 -1.34 21.42 -10.19
CA GLN A 143 -1.27 21.49 -11.67
C GLN A 143 -1.05 22.90 -12.18
#